data_AF-A0A429DU29-F1
#
_entry.id   AF-A0A429DU29-F1
#
_cell.length_a   1.000
_cell.length_b   1.000
_cell.length_c   1.000
_cell.angle_alpha   90.00
_cell.angle_beta   90.00
_cell.angle_gamma   90.00
#
_symmetry.space_group_name_H-M   'P 1'
#
loop_
_entity.id
_entity.type
_entity.pdbx_description
1 polymer ?
#
loop_
_entity_poly.entity_id
_entity_poly.type
_entity_poly.pdbx_seq_one_letter_code
_entity_poly.pdbx_strand_id
1 'polypeptide(L)'
;MIYKITRENGESGIYQAKGIVDLGFDSTIGKPGQLGYTDSNGYYIDHHGNVYVEVPQSRRSVIGYQEVRDLSGDTENISTNTGITQDVLERVRRHLFFKQHEVAVGPGQTRVGNFSPMHHIAELWAAANDGPLLDSREQFRRLIAHEAIESMLMERGIPYRSSDPAGYTQGGYRPTYEHYGAHDLAPVEDHNKPPWSHYILQGRAELDIDLSDDLSNVTEIVNAIESELP
;
A
#
# COMPACT_ATOMS: atom_id res chain seq x y z
N MET A 1 -2.86 26.36 25.19
CA MET A 1 -4.16 26.13 25.87
C MET A 1 -3.91 25.16 27.01
N ILE A 2 -4.34 25.47 28.23
CA ILE A 2 -4.10 24.63 29.43
C ILE A 2 -5.35 23.79 29.65
N TYR A 3 -5.21 22.45 29.65
CA TYR A 3 -6.32 21.54 29.93
C TYR A 3 -6.17 20.95 31.33
N LYS A 4 -7.29 20.86 32.03
CA LYS A 4 -7.41 20.10 33.28
C LYS A 4 -8.05 18.76 32.92
N ILE A 5 -7.29 17.67 33.08
CA ILE A 5 -7.80 16.32 32.87
C ILE A 5 -7.98 15.67 34.24
N THR A 6 -9.15 15.08 34.46
CA THR A 6 -9.46 14.28 35.64
C THR A 6 -9.48 12.82 35.22
N ARG A 7 -8.64 11.98 35.83
CA ARG A 7 -8.68 10.53 35.60
C ARG A 7 -9.75 9.89 36.49
N GLU A 8 -10.27 8.72 36.10
CA GLU A 8 -11.35 8.01 36.82
C GLU A 8 -11.03 7.68 38.30
N ASN A 9 -9.76 7.74 38.69
CA ASN A 9 -9.28 7.58 40.06
C ASN A 9 -9.20 8.90 40.87
N GLY A 10 -9.74 10.01 40.36
CA GLY A 10 -9.90 11.27 41.10
C GLY A 10 -8.66 12.16 41.17
N GLU A 11 -7.54 11.77 40.57
CA GLU A 11 -6.35 12.63 40.48
C GLU A 11 -6.48 13.59 39.29
N SER A 12 -6.20 14.87 39.54
CA SER A 12 -6.17 15.92 38.51
C SER A 12 -4.80 16.56 38.42
N GLY A 13 -4.28 16.67 37.20
CA GLY A 13 -3.01 17.32 36.88
C GLY A 13 -3.17 18.34 35.75
N ILE A 14 -2.37 19.40 35.79
CA ILE A 14 -2.37 20.46 34.76
C ILE A 14 -1.21 20.21 33.81
N TYR A 15 -1.50 20.01 32.53
CA TYR A 15 -0.50 19.76 31.49
C TYR A 15 -0.52 20.87 30.43
N GLN A 16 0.65 21.37 30.05
CA GLN A 16 0.83 22.29 28.92
C GLN A 16 1.25 21.51 27.67
N ALA A 17 0.40 21.53 26.64
CA ALA A 17 0.72 20.94 25.35
C ALA A 17 1.57 21.91 24.49
N LYS A 18 2.75 21.45 24.04
CA LYS A 18 3.44 21.99 22.88
C LYS A 18 2.98 21.19 21.65
N GLY A 19 2.24 21.86 20.77
CA GLY A 19 1.77 21.43 19.44
C GLY A 19 1.85 19.95 19.06
N ILE A 20 0.73 19.24 19.22
CA ILE A 20 0.40 18.04 18.43
C ILE A 20 -1.01 18.28 17.89
N VAL A 21 -1.14 18.29 16.57
CA VAL A 21 -2.42 18.34 15.86
C VAL A 21 -2.95 16.91 15.85
N ASP A 22 -4.08 16.74 16.55
CA ASP A 22 -4.94 15.55 16.65
C ASP A 22 -4.47 14.25 15.94
N LEU A 23 -3.77 13.39 16.68
CA LEU A 23 -3.44 12.02 16.30
C LEU A 23 -4.34 11.06 17.07
N GLY A 24 -5.63 11.02 16.73
CA GLY A 24 -6.64 10.12 17.31
C GLY A 24 -6.44 8.62 17.01
N PHE A 25 -5.21 8.11 17.15
CA PHE A 25 -4.90 6.70 17.32
C PHE A 25 -4.66 6.47 18.81
N ASP A 26 -5.59 5.80 19.48
CA ASP A 26 -5.31 5.21 20.78
C ASP A 26 -4.36 4.04 20.53
N SER A 27 -3.05 4.26 20.70
CA SER A 27 -2.01 3.24 20.59
C SER A 27 -2.02 2.27 21.79
N THR A 28 -3.09 2.21 22.58
CA THR A 28 -3.19 1.26 23.68
C THR A 28 -3.45 -0.14 23.13
N ILE A 29 -2.44 -1.00 23.33
CA ILE A 29 -2.56 -2.44 23.19
C ILE A 29 -3.82 -2.91 23.93
N GLY A 30 -4.71 -3.61 23.23
CA GLY A 30 -5.76 -4.42 23.86
C GLY A 30 -7.02 -3.69 24.32
N LYS A 31 -7.36 -2.50 23.80
CA LYS A 31 -8.73 -1.96 23.93
C LYS A 31 -9.38 -1.80 22.56
N PRO A 32 -10.57 -2.40 22.33
CA PRO A 32 -11.39 -2.07 21.16
C PRO A 32 -11.68 -0.56 21.15
N GLY A 33 -10.97 0.19 20.31
CA GLY A 33 -11.38 1.52 19.88
C GLY A 33 -12.49 1.40 18.83
N GLN A 34 -13.18 2.49 18.52
CA GLN A 34 -14.34 2.51 17.59
C GLN A 34 -14.06 2.00 16.16
N LEU A 35 -12.80 1.71 15.79
CA LEU A 35 -12.46 1.23 14.45
C LEU A 35 -11.50 0.03 14.41
N GLY A 36 -10.81 -0.30 15.50
CA GLY A 36 -9.85 -1.40 15.54
C GLY A 36 -8.89 -1.34 16.74
N TYR A 37 -7.94 -2.29 16.79
CA TYR A 37 -6.90 -2.39 17.81
C TYR A 37 -5.62 -3.06 17.26
N THR A 38 -4.47 -2.81 17.89
CA THR A 38 -3.22 -3.53 17.59
C THR A 38 -3.01 -4.68 18.58
N ASP A 39 -2.70 -5.87 18.08
CA ASP A 39 -2.43 -7.05 18.91
C ASP A 39 -0.98 -7.09 19.43
N SER A 40 -0.64 -8.09 20.24
CA SER A 40 0.72 -8.24 20.79
C SER A 40 1.80 -8.59 19.74
N ASN A 41 1.39 -9.02 18.54
CA ASN A 41 2.29 -9.40 17.45
C ASN A 41 2.51 -8.23 16.46
N GLY A 42 1.83 -7.10 16.67
CA GLY A 42 1.93 -5.90 15.85
C GLY A 42 0.94 -5.84 14.69
N TYR A 43 0.00 -6.78 14.59
CA TYR A 43 -1.10 -6.71 13.61
C TYR A 43 -2.12 -5.66 14.05
N TYR A 44 -2.65 -4.89 13.10
CA TYR A 44 -3.84 -4.09 13.33
C TYR A 44 -5.08 -4.87 12.89
N ILE A 45 -6.10 -4.93 13.74
CA ILE A 45 -7.36 -5.63 13.47
C ILE A 45 -8.47 -4.59 13.52
N ASP A 46 -9.15 -4.37 12.40
CA ASP A 46 -10.29 -3.45 12.36
C ASP A 46 -11.58 -4.11 12.90
N HIS A 47 -12.62 -3.29 13.09
CA HIS A 47 -13.91 -3.75 13.60
C HIS A 47 -14.69 -4.67 12.64
N HIS A 48 -14.29 -4.77 11.37
CA HIS A 48 -14.79 -5.74 10.41
C HIS A 48 -14.02 -7.07 10.44
N GLY A 49 -12.95 -7.15 11.24
CA GLY A 49 -12.10 -8.33 11.36
C GLY A 49 -11.02 -8.42 10.29
N ASN A 50 -10.77 -7.37 9.50
CA ASN A 50 -9.64 -7.34 8.59
C ASN A 50 -8.34 -7.23 9.41
N VAL A 51 -7.34 -8.03 9.03
CA VAL A 51 -6.05 -8.12 9.74
C VAL A 51 -4.98 -7.53 8.85
N TYR A 52 -4.38 -6.43 9.28
CA TYR A 52 -3.37 -5.69 8.52
C TYR A 52 -1.97 -5.91 9.11
N VAL A 53 -0.98 -6.01 8.23
CA VAL A 53 0.42 -6.32 8.58
C VAL A 53 1.07 -5.27 9.49
N GLU A 54 0.62 -4.01 9.38
CA GLU A 54 1.04 -2.89 10.21
C GLU A 54 -0.15 -1.97 10.53
N VAL A 55 0.12 -0.92 11.31
CA VAL A 55 -0.89 0.09 11.64
C VAL A 55 -1.28 0.88 10.38
N PRO A 56 -2.58 1.04 10.07
CA PRO A 56 -3.06 1.87 8.98
C PRO A 56 -2.55 3.31 9.10
N GLN A 57 -2.39 3.98 7.95
CA GLN A 57 -1.91 5.35 7.93
C GLN A 57 -2.82 6.33 8.69
N SER A 58 -4.14 6.10 8.66
CA SER A 58 -5.12 6.94 9.36
C SER A 58 -6.46 6.22 9.54
N ARG A 59 -7.33 6.76 10.39
CA ARG A 59 -8.75 6.38 10.46
C ARG A 59 -9.45 6.49 9.11
N ARG A 60 -9.16 7.57 8.36
CA ARG A 60 -9.75 7.84 7.04
C ARG A 60 -9.40 6.75 6.03
N SER A 61 -8.17 6.23 6.05
CA SER A 61 -7.77 5.17 5.13
C SER A 61 -8.43 3.83 5.43
N VAL A 62 -8.65 3.48 6.71
CA VAL A 62 -9.43 2.28 7.09
C VAL A 62 -10.85 2.36 6.55
N ILE A 63 -11.52 3.50 6.74
CA ILE A 63 -12.88 3.74 6.23
C ILE A 63 -12.90 3.65 4.70
N GLY A 64 -11.99 4.34 4.01
CA GLY A 64 -11.94 4.32 2.54
C GLY A 64 -11.68 2.93 1.96
N TYR A 65 -10.80 2.13 2.58
CA TYR A 65 -10.59 0.74 2.15
C TYR A 65 -11.85 -0.10 2.35
N GLN A 66 -12.58 0.11 3.44
CA GLN A 66 -13.85 -0.59 3.67
C GLN A 66 -14.91 -0.16 2.66
N GLU A 67 -15.04 1.13 2.36
CA GLU A 67 -15.95 1.64 1.35
C GLU A 67 -15.69 0.97 0.00
N VAL A 68 -14.41 0.87 -0.43
CA VAL A 68 -14.05 0.16 -1.67
C VAL A 68 -14.43 -1.32 -1.64
N ARG A 69 -14.27 -2.00 -0.49
CA ARG A 69 -14.69 -3.41 -0.36
C ARG A 69 -16.19 -3.59 -0.50
N ASP A 70 -16.96 -2.62 -0.02
CA ASP A 70 -18.42 -2.62 -0.07
C ASP A 70 -18.98 -2.22 -1.45
N LEU A 71 -18.15 -1.64 -2.33
CA LEU A 71 -18.53 -1.35 -3.71
C LEU A 71 -18.75 -2.62 -4.54
N SER A 72 -19.63 -2.49 -5.54
CA SER A 72 -19.82 -3.45 -6.62
C SER A 72 -19.87 -2.70 -7.95
N GLY A 73 -19.26 -3.27 -9.00
CA GLY A 73 -19.17 -2.64 -10.33
C GLY A 73 -18.15 -1.49 -10.43
N ASP A 74 -17.35 -1.26 -9.40
CA ASP A 74 -16.35 -0.18 -9.38
C ASP A 74 -15.28 -0.36 -10.45
N THR A 75 -14.84 -1.59 -10.72
CA THR A 75 -13.85 -1.86 -11.77
C THR A 75 -14.37 -1.58 -13.17
N GLU A 76 -15.67 -1.81 -13.44
CA GLU A 76 -16.32 -1.49 -14.71
C GLU A 76 -16.46 0.03 -14.89
N ASN A 77 -16.90 0.74 -13.84
CA ASN A 77 -17.00 2.20 -13.85
C ASN A 77 -15.63 2.85 -14.06
N ILE A 78 -14.62 2.41 -13.31
CA ILE A 78 -13.26 2.92 -13.43
C ILE A 78 -12.71 2.63 -14.82
N SER A 79 -12.95 1.45 -15.38
CA SER A 79 -12.53 1.11 -16.74
C SER A 79 -13.12 2.08 -17.76
N THR A 80 -14.42 2.36 -17.65
CA THR A 80 -15.13 3.34 -18.49
C THR A 80 -14.56 4.76 -18.34
N ASN A 81 -14.25 5.17 -17.11
CA ASN A 81 -13.81 6.52 -16.79
C ASN A 81 -12.34 6.80 -17.15
N THR A 82 -11.49 5.77 -17.14
CA THR A 82 -10.02 5.92 -17.26
C THR A 82 -9.46 5.35 -18.55
N GLY A 83 -10.13 4.37 -19.15
CA GLY A 83 -9.65 3.58 -20.28
C GLY A 83 -8.74 2.41 -19.89
N ILE A 84 -8.47 2.21 -18.59
CA ILE A 84 -7.70 1.05 -18.12
C ILE A 84 -8.56 -0.20 -18.27
N THR A 85 -7.96 -1.31 -18.70
CA THR A 85 -8.67 -2.58 -18.86
C THR A 85 -9.26 -3.09 -17.54
N GLN A 86 -10.51 -3.59 -17.58
CA GLN A 86 -11.22 -4.07 -16.39
C GLN A 86 -10.48 -5.22 -15.69
N ASP A 87 -9.89 -6.15 -16.45
CA ASP A 87 -9.13 -7.28 -15.87
C ASP A 87 -7.95 -6.82 -15.00
N VAL A 88 -7.25 -5.75 -15.41
CA VAL A 88 -6.17 -5.14 -14.63
C VAL A 88 -6.71 -4.52 -13.35
N LEU A 89 -7.85 -3.81 -13.44
CA LEU A 89 -8.50 -3.20 -12.27
C LEU A 89 -9.01 -4.24 -11.28
N GLU A 90 -9.58 -5.34 -11.74
CA GLU A 90 -10.03 -6.45 -10.88
C GLU A 90 -8.87 -7.11 -10.16
N ARG A 91 -7.75 -7.32 -10.85
CA ARG A 91 -6.50 -7.80 -10.25
C ARG A 91 -6.04 -6.87 -9.13
N VAL A 92 -5.93 -5.57 -9.40
CA VAL A 92 -5.47 -4.58 -8.42
C VAL A 92 -6.44 -4.46 -7.25
N ARG A 93 -7.75 -4.43 -7.52
CA ARG A 93 -8.78 -4.41 -6.47
C ARG A 93 -8.60 -5.56 -5.49
N ARG A 94 -8.47 -6.77 -6.02
CA ARG A 94 -8.25 -7.98 -5.23
C ARG A 94 -6.92 -7.92 -4.47
N HIS A 95 -5.85 -7.47 -5.12
CA HIS A 95 -4.50 -7.36 -4.54
C HIS A 95 -4.45 -6.41 -3.34
N LEU A 96 -4.99 -5.20 -3.49
CA LEU A 96 -4.92 -4.14 -2.47
C LEU A 96 -5.91 -4.36 -1.33
N PHE A 97 -7.16 -4.66 -1.65
CA PHE A 97 -8.25 -4.54 -0.67
C PHE A 97 -8.62 -5.89 -0.03
N PHE A 98 -8.46 -7.01 -0.72
CA PHE A 98 -9.01 -8.29 -0.27
C PHE A 98 -7.96 -9.34 0.10
N LYS A 99 -6.91 -9.45 -0.71
CA LYS A 99 -5.90 -10.50 -0.54
C LYS A 99 -5.00 -10.19 0.67
N GLN A 100 -4.66 -11.25 1.41
CA GLN A 100 -3.60 -11.20 2.40
C GLN A 100 -2.29 -11.66 1.77
N HIS A 101 -1.19 -11.05 2.22
CA HIS A 101 0.13 -11.24 1.67
C HIS A 101 1.12 -11.51 2.79
N GLU A 102 2.17 -12.27 2.47
CA GLU A 102 3.36 -12.34 3.30
C GLU A 102 4.23 -11.10 3.04
N VAL A 103 4.41 -10.28 4.08
CA VAL A 103 5.12 -8.99 4.01
C VAL A 103 6.32 -9.04 4.94
N ALA A 104 7.49 -8.68 4.43
CA ALA A 104 8.68 -8.51 5.24
C ALA A 104 8.52 -7.29 6.17
N VAL A 105 8.59 -7.51 7.48
CA VAL A 105 8.49 -6.46 8.52
C VAL A 105 9.84 -6.18 9.20
N GLY A 106 10.88 -6.91 8.80
CA GLY A 106 12.22 -6.79 9.34
C GLY A 106 13.15 -7.88 8.81
N PRO A 107 14.44 -7.82 9.18
CA PRO A 107 15.43 -8.81 8.75
C PRO A 107 15.07 -10.20 9.30
N GLY A 108 14.88 -11.16 8.40
CA GLY A 108 14.45 -12.53 8.69
C GLY A 108 13.02 -12.65 9.21
N GLN A 109 12.19 -11.61 9.06
CA GLN A 109 10.85 -11.55 9.66
C GLN A 109 9.78 -11.20 8.63
N THR A 110 8.74 -12.02 8.57
CA THR A 110 7.55 -11.79 7.77
C THR A 110 6.28 -11.81 8.62
N ARG A 111 5.23 -11.17 8.12
CA ARG A 111 3.86 -11.23 8.66
C ARG A 111 2.87 -11.50 7.54
N VAL A 112 1.79 -12.20 7.83
CA VAL A 112 0.72 -12.47 6.86
C VAL A 112 -0.51 -11.64 7.21
N GLY A 113 -0.94 -10.79 6.28
CA GLY A 113 -2.11 -9.94 6.47
C GLY A 113 -2.40 -9.08 5.25
N ASN A 114 -3.46 -8.28 5.31
CA ASN A 114 -3.75 -7.27 4.30
C ASN A 114 -2.70 -6.16 4.35
N PHE A 115 -2.46 -5.50 3.21
CA PHE A 115 -1.69 -4.27 3.19
C PHE A 115 -2.38 -3.18 4.02
N SER A 116 -1.57 -2.44 4.77
CA SER A 116 -2.06 -1.37 5.64
C SER A 116 -2.72 -0.24 4.81
N PRO A 117 -3.95 0.18 5.16
CA PRO A 117 -4.67 1.18 4.38
C PRO A 117 -3.95 2.52 4.27
N MET A 118 -3.85 3.04 3.05
CA MET A 118 -3.27 4.35 2.72
C MET A 118 -4.33 5.28 2.14
N HIS A 119 -4.33 6.56 2.55
CA HIS A 119 -5.42 7.48 2.16
C HIS A 119 -5.43 7.77 0.66
N HIS A 120 -4.26 7.99 0.05
CA HIS A 120 -4.17 8.35 -1.36
C HIS A 120 -4.70 7.24 -2.28
N ILE A 121 -4.48 5.96 -1.94
CA ILE A 121 -5.00 4.81 -2.70
C ILE A 121 -6.53 4.83 -2.70
N ALA A 122 -7.15 4.94 -1.51
CA ALA A 122 -8.60 4.96 -1.37
C ALA A 122 -9.23 6.17 -2.08
N GLU A 123 -8.60 7.34 -1.95
CA GLU A 123 -9.08 8.58 -2.58
C GLU A 123 -9.00 8.54 -4.09
N LEU A 124 -7.90 8.03 -4.65
CA LEU A 124 -7.76 7.89 -6.10
C LEU A 124 -8.73 6.84 -6.66
N TRP A 125 -8.92 5.72 -5.96
CA TRP A 125 -9.90 4.70 -6.36
C TRP A 125 -11.33 5.26 -6.38
N ALA A 126 -11.73 5.94 -5.31
CA ALA A 126 -13.05 6.56 -5.22
C ALA A 126 -13.26 7.62 -6.30
N ALA A 127 -12.27 8.49 -6.54
CA ALA A 127 -12.34 9.51 -7.58
C ALA A 127 -12.46 8.89 -8.98
N ALA A 128 -11.69 7.83 -9.26
CA ALA A 128 -11.74 7.14 -10.56
C ALA A 128 -13.09 6.42 -10.79
N ASN A 129 -13.72 5.96 -9.71
CA ASN A 129 -15.04 5.33 -9.77
C ASN A 129 -16.16 6.37 -9.98
N ASP A 130 -16.06 7.55 -9.36
CA ASP A 130 -17.07 8.61 -9.45
C ASP A 130 -17.11 9.27 -10.84
N GLY A 131 -15.97 9.37 -11.52
CA GLY A 131 -15.93 9.93 -12.87
C GLY A 131 -14.53 9.98 -13.50
N PRO A 132 -14.42 10.53 -14.73
CA PRO A 132 -13.15 10.73 -15.39
C PRO A 132 -12.19 11.58 -14.55
N LEU A 133 -10.95 11.10 -14.42
CA LEU A 133 -9.89 11.84 -13.73
C LEU A 133 -9.32 12.92 -14.66
N LEU A 134 -9.27 14.16 -14.17
CA LEU A 134 -8.62 15.27 -14.88
C LEU A 134 -7.15 15.34 -14.52
N ASP A 135 -6.83 15.88 -13.34
CA ASP A 135 -5.45 16.17 -12.95
C ASP A 135 -4.71 14.94 -12.40
N SER A 136 -5.44 13.96 -11.85
CA SER A 136 -4.88 12.76 -11.22
C SER A 136 -4.88 11.53 -12.12
N ARG A 137 -5.19 11.67 -13.42
CA ARG A 137 -5.30 10.54 -14.36
C ARG A 137 -4.01 9.73 -14.42
N GLU A 138 -2.89 10.42 -14.62
CA GLU A 138 -1.59 9.74 -14.72
C GLU A 138 -1.16 9.18 -13.36
N GLN A 139 -1.42 9.88 -12.26
CA GLN A 139 -1.15 9.38 -10.92
C GLN A 139 -1.88 8.05 -10.67
N PHE A 140 -3.18 7.99 -10.99
CA PHE A 140 -3.95 6.77 -10.85
C PHE A 140 -3.44 5.66 -11.78
N ARG A 141 -3.16 5.98 -13.05
CA ARG A 141 -2.60 5.01 -14.00
C ARG A 141 -1.29 4.41 -13.48
N ARG A 142 -0.40 5.22 -12.91
CA ARG A 142 0.90 4.78 -12.36
C ARG A 142 0.73 3.94 -11.10
N LEU A 143 -0.23 4.27 -10.23
CA LEU A 143 -0.64 3.42 -9.11
C LEU A 143 -1.14 2.04 -9.61
N ILE A 144 -2.09 2.01 -10.55
CA ILE A 144 -2.63 0.75 -11.08
C ILE A 144 -1.53 -0.07 -11.76
N ALA A 145 -0.61 0.56 -12.50
CA ALA A 145 0.53 -0.13 -13.10
C ALA A 145 1.46 -0.76 -12.06
N HIS A 146 1.81 -0.01 -11.01
CA HIS A 146 2.65 -0.48 -9.91
C HIS A 146 2.03 -1.74 -9.28
N GLU A 147 0.78 -1.64 -8.87
CA GLU A 147 0.06 -2.70 -8.14
C GLU A 147 -0.23 -3.92 -9.02
N ALA A 148 -0.54 -3.71 -10.30
CA ALA A 148 -0.77 -4.81 -11.23
C ALA A 148 0.50 -5.64 -11.41
N ILE A 149 1.63 -5.00 -11.71
CA ILE A 149 2.91 -5.66 -11.93
C ILE A 149 3.42 -6.30 -10.63
N GLU A 150 3.33 -5.60 -9.50
CA GLU A 150 3.67 -6.17 -8.18
C GLU A 150 2.86 -7.45 -7.91
N SER A 151 1.54 -7.40 -8.07
CA SER A 151 0.68 -8.57 -7.82
C SER A 151 1.02 -9.76 -8.72
N MET A 152 1.41 -9.51 -9.98
CA MET A 152 1.79 -10.54 -10.95
C MET A 152 3.10 -11.20 -10.57
N LEU A 153 4.10 -10.40 -10.20
CA LEU A 153 5.40 -10.91 -9.73
C LEU A 153 5.23 -11.73 -8.45
N MET A 154 4.36 -11.28 -7.53
CA MET A 154 4.03 -12.05 -6.32
C MET A 154 3.32 -13.37 -6.62
N GLU A 155 2.42 -13.40 -7.59
CA GLU A 155 1.79 -14.65 -8.06
C GLU A 155 2.79 -15.63 -8.68
N ARG A 156 3.92 -15.13 -9.21
CA ARG A 156 5.02 -15.94 -9.76
C ARG A 156 6.07 -16.35 -8.71
N GLY A 157 5.84 -16.04 -7.44
CA GLY A 157 6.67 -16.50 -6.32
C GLY A 157 7.75 -15.53 -5.87
N ILE A 158 7.81 -14.32 -6.44
CA ILE A 158 8.70 -13.26 -5.95
C ILE A 158 8.07 -12.67 -4.67
N PRO A 159 8.77 -12.59 -3.54
CA PRO A 159 8.21 -12.03 -2.31
C PRO A 159 7.85 -10.55 -2.50
N TYR A 160 6.93 -10.00 -1.70
CA TYR A 160 6.58 -8.57 -1.76
C TYR A 160 7.82 -7.68 -1.64
N ARG A 161 8.64 -7.94 -0.61
CA ARG A 161 9.98 -7.38 -0.37
C ARG A 161 10.87 -8.50 0.17
N SER A 162 12.17 -8.39 -0.04
CA SER A 162 13.10 -9.35 0.56
C SER A 162 13.12 -9.19 2.08
N SER A 163 13.01 -10.30 2.80
CA SER A 163 13.28 -10.35 4.25
C SER A 163 14.75 -10.66 4.55
N ASP A 164 15.60 -10.85 3.55
CA ASP A 164 17.02 -11.16 3.77
C ASP A 164 17.70 -10.02 4.54
N PRO A 165 18.42 -10.29 5.66
CA PRO A 165 19.13 -9.28 6.42
C PRO A 165 20.09 -8.40 5.58
N ALA A 166 20.65 -8.91 4.49
CA ALA A 166 21.51 -8.13 3.60
C ALA A 166 20.78 -7.00 2.85
N GLY A 167 19.44 -7.10 2.74
CA GLY A 167 18.58 -6.02 2.24
C GLY A 167 18.26 -4.94 3.28
N TYR A 168 18.81 -5.02 4.51
CA TYR A 168 18.54 -4.05 5.57
C TYR A 168 19.80 -3.32 6.00
N THR A 169 19.70 -1.99 6.06
CA THR A 169 20.76 -1.10 6.57
C THR A 169 20.31 -0.42 7.86
N GLN A 170 21.19 0.34 8.53
CA GLN A 170 20.76 1.20 9.65
C GLN A 170 19.65 2.19 9.27
N GLY A 171 19.52 2.53 7.98
CA GLY A 171 18.45 3.39 7.46
C GLY A 171 17.17 2.66 7.07
N GLY A 172 17.05 1.36 7.38
CA GLY A 172 15.93 0.51 6.98
C GLY A 172 16.20 -0.32 5.73
N TYR A 173 15.13 -0.86 5.17
CA TYR A 173 15.16 -1.69 3.97
C TYR A 173 15.72 -0.93 2.76
N ARG A 174 16.63 -1.56 2.03
CA ARG A 174 17.21 -1.09 0.77
C ARG A 174 17.37 -2.29 -0.17
N PRO A 175 16.56 -2.39 -1.23
CA PRO A 175 16.70 -3.49 -2.17
C PRO A 175 18.05 -3.45 -2.88
N THR A 176 18.56 -4.63 -3.21
CA THR A 176 19.83 -4.82 -3.93
C THR A 176 19.59 -5.73 -5.13
N TYR A 177 20.62 -5.90 -5.98
CA TYR A 177 20.55 -6.83 -7.10
C TYR A 177 20.16 -8.26 -6.69
N GLU A 178 20.65 -8.75 -5.55
CA GLU A 178 20.41 -10.12 -5.06
C GLU A 178 19.23 -10.21 -4.07
N HIS A 179 18.88 -9.11 -3.41
CA HIS A 179 17.83 -9.07 -2.39
C HIS A 179 16.79 -8.01 -2.74
N TYR A 180 15.76 -8.43 -3.45
CA TYR A 180 14.66 -7.61 -3.95
C TYR A 180 13.33 -8.34 -3.72
N GLY A 181 12.23 -7.61 -3.91
CA GLY A 181 10.89 -8.20 -4.05
C GLY A 181 10.11 -7.59 -5.21
N ALA A 182 8.88 -8.06 -5.37
CA ALA A 182 7.95 -7.60 -6.38
C ALA A 182 7.72 -6.08 -6.32
N HIS A 183 7.64 -5.51 -5.11
CA HIS A 183 7.50 -4.08 -4.89
C HIS A 183 8.68 -3.28 -5.44
N ASP A 184 9.88 -3.85 -5.33
CA ASP A 184 11.12 -3.21 -5.76
C ASP A 184 11.34 -3.30 -7.27
N LEU A 185 10.66 -4.24 -7.92
CA LEU A 185 10.71 -4.45 -9.38
C LEU A 185 9.55 -3.75 -10.11
N ALA A 186 8.43 -3.52 -9.44
CA ALA A 186 7.31 -2.77 -9.99
C ALA A 186 7.74 -1.33 -10.38
N PRO A 187 7.07 -0.71 -11.37
CA PRO A 187 7.41 0.65 -11.79
C PRO A 187 7.15 1.64 -10.65
N VAL A 188 7.92 2.73 -10.60
CA VAL A 188 7.71 3.80 -9.61
C VAL A 188 6.29 4.36 -9.67
N GLU A 189 5.60 4.47 -8.54
CA GLU A 189 4.24 5.03 -8.46
C GLU A 189 4.19 6.54 -8.75
N ASP A 190 5.23 7.28 -8.35
CA ASP A 190 5.37 8.72 -8.59
C ASP A 190 5.46 9.03 -10.09
N HIS A 191 4.37 9.57 -10.64
CA HIS A 191 4.25 9.91 -12.05
C HIS A 191 5.20 11.01 -12.54
N ASN A 192 5.87 11.72 -11.64
CA ASN A 192 6.88 12.71 -12.02
C ASN A 192 8.26 12.10 -12.28
N LYS A 193 8.39 10.77 -12.12
CA LYS A 193 9.65 10.04 -12.35
C LYS A 193 9.48 9.01 -13.48
N PRO A 194 10.56 8.72 -14.23
CA PRO A 194 10.55 7.61 -15.17
C PRO A 194 10.20 6.29 -14.46
N PRO A 195 9.38 5.41 -15.08
CA PRO A 195 8.90 4.15 -14.50
C PRO A 195 9.96 3.27 -13.86
N TRP A 196 11.15 3.23 -14.44
CA TRP A 196 12.18 2.26 -14.09
C TRP A 196 13.41 2.92 -13.44
N SER A 197 13.35 4.22 -13.18
CA SER A 197 14.48 5.03 -12.70
C SER A 197 15.13 4.54 -11.40
N HIS A 198 14.45 3.72 -10.60
CA HIS A 198 15.00 3.15 -9.38
C HIS A 198 15.89 1.92 -9.61
N TYR A 199 15.85 1.30 -10.79
CA TYR A 199 16.63 0.09 -11.10
C TYR A 199 18.14 0.34 -11.00
N ILE A 200 18.60 1.54 -11.37
CA ILE A 200 20.01 1.93 -11.25
C ILE A 200 20.52 1.86 -9.81
N LEU A 201 19.66 2.11 -8.82
CA LEU A 201 20.01 2.05 -7.40
C LEU A 201 20.22 0.60 -6.92
N GLN A 202 19.66 -0.36 -7.65
CA GLN A 202 19.81 -1.79 -7.42
C GLN A 202 20.93 -2.40 -8.28
N GLY A 203 21.66 -1.58 -9.05
CA GLY A 203 22.67 -2.06 -9.99
C GLY A 203 22.09 -2.73 -11.25
N ARG A 204 20.82 -2.43 -11.58
CA ARG A 204 20.13 -2.93 -12.77
C ARG A 204 20.08 -1.85 -13.84
N ALA A 205 20.07 -2.26 -15.11
CA ALA A 205 19.71 -1.37 -16.21
C ALA A 205 18.21 -1.04 -16.11
N GLU A 206 17.82 0.19 -16.45
CA GLU A 206 16.39 0.51 -16.59
C GLU A 206 15.77 -0.33 -17.72
N LEU A 207 14.51 -0.70 -17.58
CA LEU A 207 13.80 -1.42 -18.63
C LEU A 207 13.46 -0.47 -19.78
N ASP A 208 13.76 -0.90 -20.99
CA ASP A 208 13.38 -0.20 -22.22
C ASP A 208 12.00 -0.68 -22.70
N ILE A 209 10.99 -0.46 -21.86
CA ILE A 209 9.58 -0.78 -22.16
C ILE A 209 8.64 0.26 -21.56
N ASP A 210 7.73 0.76 -22.38
CA ASP A 210 6.73 1.74 -21.98
C ASP A 210 5.48 1.06 -21.39
N LEU A 211 4.81 1.76 -20.46
CA LEU A 211 3.50 1.38 -19.95
C LEU A 211 2.42 1.82 -20.93
N SER A 212 1.61 0.90 -21.46
CA SER A 212 0.48 1.28 -22.32
C SER A 212 -0.55 2.13 -21.56
N ASP A 213 -1.29 2.99 -22.27
CA ASP A 213 -2.28 3.88 -21.64
C ASP A 213 -3.40 3.10 -20.94
N ASP A 214 -3.79 1.95 -21.49
CA ASP A 214 -4.82 1.05 -20.97
C ASP A 214 -4.28 -0.06 -20.06
N LEU A 215 -2.95 -0.09 -19.86
CA LEU A 215 -2.20 -1.11 -19.12
C LEU A 215 -2.38 -2.55 -19.63
N SER A 216 -2.82 -2.75 -20.87
CA SER A 216 -2.94 -4.07 -21.50
C SER A 216 -1.61 -4.82 -21.60
N ASN A 217 -0.46 -4.12 -21.58
CA ASN A 217 0.87 -4.74 -21.69
C ASN A 217 1.53 -5.14 -20.36
N VAL A 218 0.84 -5.10 -19.21
CA VAL A 218 1.44 -5.47 -17.91
C VAL A 218 2.00 -6.90 -17.89
N THR A 219 1.41 -7.84 -18.64
CA THR A 219 1.95 -9.21 -18.75
C THR A 219 3.27 -9.26 -19.49
N GLU A 220 3.41 -8.48 -20.56
CA GLU A 220 4.66 -8.38 -21.32
C GLU A 220 5.76 -7.79 -20.45
N ILE A 221 5.44 -6.73 -19.69
CA ILE A 221 6.38 -6.09 -18.76
C ILE A 221 6.85 -7.06 -17.68
N VAL A 222 5.95 -7.83 -17.06
CA VAL A 222 6.32 -8.83 -16.05
C VAL A 222 7.25 -9.89 -16.67
N ASN A 223 6.98 -10.34 -17.89
CA ASN A 223 7.86 -11.28 -18.58
C ASN A 223 9.25 -10.68 -18.85
N ALA A 224 9.32 -9.40 -19.24
CA ALA A 224 10.58 -8.70 -19.45
C ALA A 224 11.37 -8.53 -18.13
N ILE A 225 10.70 -8.18 -17.03
CA ILE A 225 11.31 -8.14 -15.69
C ILE A 225 11.94 -9.49 -15.36
N GLU A 226 11.19 -10.58 -15.52
CA GLU A 226 11.67 -11.92 -15.18
C GLU A 226 12.82 -12.40 -16.05
N SER A 227 12.87 -12.02 -17.33
CA SER A 227 14.00 -12.38 -18.21
C SER A 227 15.32 -11.73 -17.81
N GLU A 228 15.26 -10.66 -17.01
CA GLU A 228 16.43 -9.92 -16.49
C GLU A 228 16.79 -10.32 -15.05
N LEU A 229 16.06 -11.27 -14.46
CA LEU A 229 16.39 -11.80 -13.14
C LEU A 229 17.55 -12.82 -13.24
N PRO A 230 18.46 -12.85 -12.25
CA PRO A 230 19.61 -13.75 -12.23
C PRO A 230 19.26 -15.24 -12.09
#